data_AF-A0A937PWK0-F1
#
_entry.id   AF-A0A937PWK0-F1
#
_cell.length_a   1.000
_cell.length_b   1.000
_cell.length_c   1.000
_cell.angle_alpha   90.00
_cell.angle_beta   90.00
_cell.angle_gamma   90.00
#
_symmetry.space_group_name_H-M   'P 1'
#
loop_
_entity.id
_entity.type
_entity.pdbx_description
1 polymer ?
#
loop_
_entity_poly.entity_id
_entity_poly.type
_entity_poly.pdbx_seq_one_letter_code
_entity_poly.pdbx_strand_id
1 'polypeptide(L)'
;MLPWVIVFGHVQMALGGLLWGIAAYAVFIILVRNDRYWQIGAWVSAVLFFAWDKIVVSTLMAAAGVRYSDEISESVGAEIWDINLYVIVLSIGLAFVGFVLGRWLVKKAAEALTWSERERATRAEADAPEPPPRPRP
;
A
#
# COMPACT_ATOMS: atom_id res chain seq x y z
N MET A 1 -0.68 26.39 -19.91
CA MET A 1 -1.01 25.82 -18.58
C MET A 1 -1.22 24.29 -18.59
N LEU A 2 -1.19 23.61 -19.74
CA LEU A 2 -1.43 22.16 -19.86
C LEU A 2 -0.43 21.17 -19.22
N PRO A 3 0.90 21.40 -19.16
CA PRO A 3 1.82 20.32 -18.75
C PRO A 3 1.73 19.97 -17.26
N TRP A 4 1.41 20.96 -16.41
CA TRP A 4 1.29 20.75 -14.96
C TRP A 4 0.08 19.90 -14.57
N VAL A 5 -1.03 20.02 -15.31
CA VAL A 5 -2.25 19.23 -15.06
C VAL A 5 -2.01 17.74 -15.36
N ILE A 6 -1.31 17.46 -16.46
CA ILE A 6 -0.96 16.09 -16.86
C ILE A 6 0.01 15.47 -15.85
N VAL A 7 1.05 16.22 -15.44
CA VAL A 7 2.01 15.77 -14.42
C VAL A 7 1.30 15.51 -13.09
N PHE A 8 0.38 16.39 -12.67
CA PHE A 8 -0.37 16.23 -11.44
C PHE A 8 -1.25 14.96 -11.46
N GLY A 9 -1.92 14.67 -12.58
CA GLY A 9 -2.71 13.45 -12.73
C GLY A 9 -1.87 12.17 -12.58
N HIS A 10 -0.67 12.13 -13.17
CA HIS A 10 0.23 10.99 -13.04
C HIS A 10 0.81 10.86 -11.62
N VAL A 11 1.13 11.97 -10.96
CA VAL A 11 1.62 11.98 -9.58
C VAL A 11 0.52 11.49 -8.63
N GLN A 12 -0.72 11.95 -8.80
CA GLN A 12 -1.85 11.51 -7.99
C GLN A 12 -2.11 10.01 -8.17
N MET A 13 -2.06 9.50 -9.41
CA MET A 13 -2.19 8.06 -9.69
C MET A 13 -1.03 7.26 -9.07
N ALA A 14 0.20 7.78 -9.15
CA ALA A 14 1.38 7.18 -8.52
C ALA A 14 1.25 7.07 -7.00
N LEU A 15 0.88 8.17 -6.35
CA LEU A 15 0.66 8.20 -4.90
C LEU A 15 -0.52 7.31 -4.51
N GLY A 16 -1.61 7.35 -5.25
CA GLY A 16 -2.80 6.51 -5.01
C GLY A 16 -2.48 5.02 -5.06
N GLY A 17 -1.78 4.58 -6.11
CA GLY A 17 -1.37 3.17 -6.24
C GLY A 17 -0.40 2.75 -5.15
N LEU A 18 0.62 3.56 -4.85
CA LEU A 18 1.59 3.27 -3.79
C LEU A 18 0.90 3.14 -2.42
N LEU A 19 0.07 4.11 -2.05
CA LEU A 19 -0.63 4.11 -0.77
C LEU A 19 -1.63 2.96 -0.67
N TRP A 20 -2.34 2.65 -1.75
CA TRP A 20 -3.22 1.48 -1.82
C TRP A 20 -2.45 0.19 -1.56
N GLY A 21 -1.32 0.00 -2.24
CA GLY A 21 -0.48 -1.17 -2.06
C GLY A 21 0.01 -1.32 -0.62
N ILE A 22 0.50 -0.22 -0.01
CA ILE A 22 0.96 -0.20 1.37
C ILE A 22 -0.17 -0.61 2.32
N ALA A 23 -1.35 0.00 2.18
CA ALA A 23 -2.51 -0.29 3.01
C ALA A 23 -3.00 -1.74 2.80
N ALA A 24 -2.99 -2.22 1.56
CA ALA A 24 -3.39 -3.58 1.24
C ALA A 24 -2.46 -4.63 1.86
N TYR A 25 -1.15 -4.34 1.98
CA TYR A 25 -0.25 -5.23 2.71
C TYR A 25 -0.60 -5.29 4.20
N ALA A 26 -0.92 -4.15 4.83
CA ALA A 26 -1.35 -4.12 6.24
C ALA A 26 -2.62 -4.96 6.45
N VAL A 27 -3.60 -4.86 5.55
CA VAL A 27 -4.80 -5.71 5.57
C VAL A 27 -4.44 -7.19 5.35
N PHE A 28 -3.58 -7.47 4.36
CA PHE A 28 -3.15 -8.83 4.04
C PHE A 28 -2.49 -9.52 5.24
N ILE A 29 -1.56 -8.86 5.93
CA ILE A 29 -0.87 -9.48 7.06
C ILE A 29 -1.79 -9.71 8.27
N ILE A 30 -2.79 -8.85 8.46
CA ILE A 30 -3.82 -9.01 9.50
C ILE A 30 -4.71 -10.23 9.21
N LEU A 31 -5.13 -10.40 7.95
CA LEU A 31 -6.06 -11.46 7.55
C LEU A 31 -5.39 -12.82 7.36
N VAL A 32 -4.27 -12.87 6.62
CA VAL A 32 -3.63 -14.12 6.22
C VAL A 32 -2.64 -14.59 7.27
N ARG A 33 -2.07 -13.68 8.07
CA ARG A 33 -1.06 -13.93 9.14
C ARG A 33 0.19 -14.70 8.71
N ASN A 34 0.28 -15.09 7.45
CA ASN A 34 1.37 -15.85 6.87
C ASN A 34 1.91 -15.14 5.64
N ASP A 35 3.11 -14.58 5.77
CA ASP A 35 3.80 -13.83 4.72
C ASP A 35 4.22 -14.71 3.54
N ARG A 36 4.06 -16.04 3.58
CA ARG A 36 4.44 -16.95 2.48
C ARG A 36 3.72 -16.65 1.16
N TYR A 37 2.48 -16.15 1.22
CA TYR A 37 1.65 -15.89 0.03
C TYR A 37 1.63 -14.41 -0.41
N TRP A 38 2.61 -13.62 0.04
CA TRP A 38 2.64 -12.18 -0.21
C TRP A 38 2.60 -11.81 -1.70
N GLN A 39 3.18 -12.62 -2.58
CA GLN A 39 3.17 -12.36 -4.03
C GLN A 39 1.76 -12.44 -4.61
N ILE A 40 0.97 -13.44 -4.17
CA ILE A 40 -0.42 -13.59 -4.57
C ILE A 40 -1.23 -12.41 -4.03
N GLY A 41 -1.01 -12.04 -2.76
CA GLY A 41 -1.63 -10.85 -2.16
C GLY A 41 -1.32 -9.56 -2.91
N ALA A 42 -0.07 -9.38 -3.37
CA ALA A 42 0.36 -8.22 -4.14
C ALA A 42 -0.32 -8.16 -5.51
N TRP A 43 -0.38 -9.28 -6.24
CA TRP A 43 -1.07 -9.35 -7.53
C TRP A 43 -2.57 -9.10 -7.39
N VAL A 44 -3.22 -9.73 -6.40
CA VAL A 44 -4.65 -9.52 -6.13
C VAL A 44 -4.92 -8.05 -5.78
N SER A 45 -4.10 -7.45 -4.90
CA SER A 45 -4.21 -6.04 -4.54
C SER A 45 -4.05 -5.11 -5.75
N ALA A 46 -3.10 -5.39 -6.63
CA ALA A 46 -2.83 -4.59 -7.82
C ALA A 46 -3.98 -4.65 -8.84
N VAL A 47 -4.56 -5.83 -9.06
CA VAL A 47 -5.73 -6.00 -9.93
C VAL A 47 -6.96 -5.30 -9.32
N LEU A 48 -7.14 -5.41 -8.00
CA LEU A 48 -8.23 -4.71 -7.30
C LEU A 48 -8.09 -3.19 -7.38
N PHE A 49 -6.87 -2.66 -7.24
CA PHE A 49 -6.62 -1.23 -7.40
C PHE A 49 -6.98 -0.76 -8.81
N PHE A 50 -6.54 -1.50 -9.84
CA PHE A 50 -6.88 -1.20 -11.22
C PHE A 50 -8.40 -1.21 -11.45
N ALA A 51 -9.11 -2.22 -10.94
CA ALA A 51 -10.57 -2.30 -11.06
C ALA A 51 -11.27 -1.15 -10.32
N TRP A 52 -10.81 -0.79 -9.12
CA TRP A 52 -11.33 0.35 -8.36
C TRP A 52 -11.15 1.66 -9.13
N ASP A 53 -9.93 1.94 -9.58
CA ASP A 53 -9.58 3.18 -10.28
C ASP A 53 -10.30 3.30 -11.63
N LYS A 54 -10.34 2.23 -12.42
CA LYS A 54 -10.90 2.27 -13.77
C LYS A 54 -12.38 1.97 -13.91
N ILE A 55 -12.99 1.27 -12.97
CA ILE A 55 -14.41 0.92 -13.05
C ILE A 55 -15.20 1.78 -12.07
N VAL A 56 -14.76 1.87 -10.81
CA VAL A 56 -15.57 2.51 -9.77
C VAL A 56 -15.40 4.02 -9.80
N VAL A 57 -14.16 4.53 -9.80
CA VAL A 57 -13.91 5.98 -9.81
C VAL A 57 -14.36 6.61 -11.12
N SER A 58 -14.09 5.97 -12.26
CA SER A 58 -14.54 6.47 -13.58
C SER A 58 -16.07 6.55 -13.67
N THR A 59 -16.79 5.51 -13.23
CA THR A 59 -18.26 5.49 -13.25
C THR A 59 -18.85 6.49 -12.27
N LEU A 60 -18.25 6.66 -11.09
CA LEU A 60 -18.69 7.68 -10.12
C LEU A 60 -18.45 9.10 -10.65
N MET A 61 -17.33 9.34 -11.31
CA MET A 61 -17.03 10.64 -11.93
C MET A 61 -17.92 10.90 -13.14
N ALA A 62 -18.25 9.88 -13.94
CA ALA A 62 -19.24 9.98 -15.01
C ALA A 62 -20.61 10.35 -14.44
N ALA A 63 -21.09 9.63 -13.42
CA ALA A 63 -22.37 9.90 -12.76
C ALA A 63 -22.40 11.28 -12.07
N ALA A 64 -21.28 11.74 -11.52
CA ALA A 64 -21.14 13.09 -10.99
C ALA A 64 -21.12 14.15 -12.10
N GLY A 65 -20.44 13.90 -13.22
CA GLY A 65 -20.37 14.77 -14.39
C GLY A 65 -21.70 14.94 -15.11
N VAL A 66 -22.51 13.87 -15.18
CA VAL A 66 -23.90 13.90 -15.68
C VAL A 66 -24.77 14.90 -14.92
N ARG A 67 -24.47 15.17 -13.63
CA ARG A 67 -25.20 16.21 -12.86
C ARG A 67 -24.80 17.64 -13.21
N TYR A 68 -23.70 17.84 -13.94
CA TYR A 68 -23.15 19.16 -14.25
C TYR A 68 -23.24 19.57 -15.73
N SER A 69 -23.41 18.63 -16.69
CA SER A 69 -23.74 18.89 -18.12
C SER A 69 -23.79 17.58 -18.94
N ASP A 70 -24.69 17.49 -19.93
CA ASP A 70 -24.80 16.35 -20.87
C ASP A 70 -23.56 16.19 -21.78
N GLU A 71 -22.82 17.26 -22.09
CA GLU A 71 -21.59 17.22 -22.92
C GLU A 71 -20.39 16.59 -22.18
N ILE A 72 -20.39 16.64 -20.85
CA ILE A 72 -19.32 16.03 -20.02
C ILE A 72 -19.54 14.51 -19.91
N SER A 73 -20.79 14.06 -19.93
CA SER A 73 -21.16 12.65 -19.88
C SER A 73 -20.61 11.86 -21.09
N GLU A 74 -20.73 12.44 -22.28
CA GLU A 74 -20.34 11.77 -23.54
C GLU A 74 -18.80 11.66 -23.68
N SER A 75 -18.06 12.65 -23.18
CA SER A 75 -16.59 12.65 -23.15
C SER A 75 -16.02 11.71 -22.09
N VAL A 76 -16.61 11.66 -20.88
CA VAL A 76 -16.16 10.74 -19.82
C VAL A 76 -16.51 9.28 -20.17
N GLY A 77 -17.65 9.02 -20.81
CA GLY A 77 -18.04 7.68 -21.24
C GLY A 77 -17.15 7.09 -22.35
N ALA A 78 -16.63 7.93 -23.24
CA ALA A 78 -15.68 7.52 -24.28
C ALA A 78 -14.29 7.18 -23.69
N GLU A 79 -13.85 7.88 -22.65
CA GLU A 79 -12.56 7.64 -21.97
C GLU A 79 -12.49 6.31 -21.19
N ILE A 80 -13.63 5.70 -20.83
CA ILE A 80 -13.65 4.39 -20.14
C ILE A 80 -13.16 3.27 -21.08
N TRP A 81 -13.35 3.44 -22.39
CA TRP A 81 -12.97 2.47 -23.42
C TRP A 81 -11.60 2.74 -24.04
N ASP A 82 -11.04 3.96 -23.88
CA ASP A 82 -9.67 4.30 -24.29
C ASP A 82 -8.65 3.90 -23.21
N ILE A 83 -8.65 2.61 -22.87
CA ILE A 83 -7.74 2.07 -21.87
C ILE A 83 -6.35 1.90 -22.50
N ASN A 84 -5.50 2.91 -22.33
CA ASN A 84 -4.11 2.82 -22.73
C ASN A 84 -3.37 1.78 -21.87
N LEU A 85 -2.71 0.82 -22.54
CA LEU A 85 -1.89 -0.22 -21.90
C LEU A 85 -0.86 0.35 -20.92
N TYR A 86 -0.31 1.53 -21.23
CA TYR A 86 0.60 2.24 -20.35
C TYR A 86 -0.02 2.52 -18.97
N VAL A 87 -1.27 2.97 -18.93
CA VAL A 87 -1.97 3.31 -17.68
C VAL A 87 -2.30 2.04 -16.88
N ILE A 88 -2.67 0.94 -17.56
CA ILE A 88 -2.89 -0.36 -16.91
C ILE A 88 -1.60 -0.82 -16.21
N VAL A 89 -0.50 -0.85 -16.96
CA VAL A 89 0.79 -1.31 -16.46
C VAL A 89 1.28 -0.43 -15.32
N LEU A 90 1.09 0.89 -15.41
CA LEU A 90 1.50 1.81 -14.37
C LEU A 90 0.67 1.60 -13.10
N SER A 91 -0.66 1.52 -13.18
CA SER A 91 -1.53 1.32 -12.02
C SER A 91 -1.26 -0.01 -11.30
N ILE A 92 -1.16 -1.11 -12.06
CA ILE A 92 -0.82 -2.43 -11.52
C ILE A 92 0.59 -2.40 -10.91
N GLY A 93 1.57 -1.84 -11.62
CA GLY A 93 2.95 -1.76 -11.18
C GLY A 93 3.11 -0.96 -9.88
N LEU A 94 2.48 0.20 -9.79
CA LEU A 94 2.54 1.06 -8.59
C LEU A 94 1.88 0.42 -7.39
N ALA A 95 0.71 -0.20 -7.57
CA ALA A 95 0.04 -0.93 -6.49
C ALA A 95 0.88 -2.12 -6.00
N PHE A 96 1.49 -2.87 -6.93
CA PHE A 96 2.39 -3.96 -6.58
C PHE A 96 3.63 -3.46 -5.83
N VAL A 97 4.29 -2.40 -6.32
CA VAL A 97 5.45 -1.78 -5.66
C VAL A 97 5.06 -1.25 -4.28
N GLY A 98 3.91 -0.60 -4.15
CA GLY A 98 3.36 -0.14 -2.88
C GLY A 98 3.18 -1.30 -1.89
N PHE A 99 2.69 -2.44 -2.35
CA PHE A 99 2.52 -3.63 -1.52
C PHE A 99 3.86 -4.19 -1.02
N VAL A 100 4.87 -4.26 -1.89
CA VAL A 100 6.24 -4.67 -1.52
C VAL A 100 6.85 -3.68 -0.52
N LEU A 101 6.63 -2.39 -0.72
CA LEU A 101 7.08 -1.35 0.22
C LEU A 101 6.40 -1.48 1.58
N GLY A 102 5.08 -1.69 1.61
CA GLY A 102 4.34 -1.94 2.85
C GLY A 102 4.89 -3.15 3.61
N ARG A 103 5.22 -4.22 2.88
CA ARG A 103 5.89 -5.39 3.44
C ARG A 103 7.23 -5.07 4.07
N TRP A 104 8.07 -4.33 3.35
CA TRP A 104 9.38 -3.93 3.85
C TRP A 104 9.26 -3.04 5.10
N LEU A 105 8.34 -2.08 5.10
CA LEU A 105 8.09 -1.19 6.25
C LEU A 105 7.68 -1.97 7.49
N VAL A 106 6.73 -2.90 7.36
CA VAL A 106 6.29 -3.74 8.50
C VAL A 106 7.44 -4.59 9.05
N LYS A 107 8.27 -5.17 8.18
CA LYS A 107 9.45 -5.92 8.61
C LYS A 107 10.45 -5.05 9.36
N LYS A 108 10.72 -3.85 8.84
CA LYS A 108 11.62 -2.89 9.48
C LYS A 108 11.09 -2.42 10.83
N ALA A 109 9.79 -2.17 10.94
CA ALA A 109 9.16 -1.82 12.20
C ALA A 109 9.27 -2.95 13.23
N ALA A 110 9.02 -4.20 12.82
CA ALA A 110 9.17 -5.37 13.69
C ALA A 110 10.62 -5.57 14.16
N GLU A 111 11.60 -5.45 13.26
CA GLU A 111 13.03 -5.50 13.61
C GLU A 111 13.39 -4.43 14.65
N ALA A 112 12.94 -3.18 14.45
CA ALA A 112 13.19 -2.09 15.38
C ALA A 112 12.60 -2.33 16.77
N LEU A 113 11.37 -2.87 16.84
CA LEU A 113 10.72 -3.20 18.10
C LEU A 113 11.48 -4.28 18.87
N THR A 114 11.84 -5.39 18.21
CA THR A 114 12.59 -6.48 18.86
C THR A 114 13.99 -6.08 19.31
N TRP A 115 14.63 -5.13 18.63
CA TRP A 115 15.93 -4.58 19.08
C TRP A 115 15.75 -3.77 20.37
N SER A 116 14.72 -2.92 20.44
CA SER A 116 14.42 -2.13 21.63
C SER A 116 14.04 -2.98 22.86
N GLU A 117 13.41 -4.13 22.65
CA GLU A 117 13.06 -5.07 23.72
C GLU A 117 14.30 -5.80 24.24
N ARG A 118 15.20 -6.22 23.34
CA ARG A 118 16.48 -6.84 23.72
C ARG A 118 17.36 -5.89 24.52
N GLU A 119 17.44 -4.62 24.12
CA GLU A 119 18.22 -3.62 24.86
C GLU A 119 17.65 -3.39 26.27
N ARG A 120 16.33 -3.35 26.43
CA ARG A 120 15.68 -3.25 27.75
C ARG A 120 15.95 -4.48 28.61
N ALA A 121 15.90 -5.68 28.03
CA ALA A 121 16.18 -6.92 28.75
C ALA A 121 17.63 -6.98 29.25
N THR A 122 18.60 -6.61 28.40
CA THR A 122 20.02 -6.56 28.79
C THR A 122 20.30 -5.54 29.88
N ARG A 123 19.65 -4.37 29.85
CA ARG A 123 19.76 -3.37 30.93
C ARG A 123 19.17 -3.88 32.25
N ALA A 124 18.00 -4.53 32.20
CA ALA A 124 17.35 -5.09 33.37
C ALA A 124 18.18 -6.23 34.02
N GLU A 125 18.90 -7.01 33.21
CA GLU A 125 19.81 -8.05 33.70
C GLU A 125 21.11 -7.47 34.29
N ALA A 126 21.62 -6.36 33.73
CA ALA A 126 22.77 -5.64 34.28
C ALA A 126 22.46 -4.94 35.62
N ASP A 127 21.21 -4.50 35.82
CA ASP A 127 20.74 -3.88 37.07
C ASP A 127 20.24 -4.91 38.09
N ALA A 128 20.26 -6.21 37.75
CA ALA A 128 19.81 -7.26 38.67
C ALA A 128 20.81 -7.44 39.83
N PRO A 129 20.34 -7.51 41.09
CA PRO A 129 21.22 -7.72 42.24
C PRO A 129 21.94 -9.07 42.13
N GLU A 130 23.23 -9.10 42.44
CA GLU A 130 24.06 -10.31 42.39
C GLU A 130 23.40 -11.44 43.23
N PRO A 131 23.30 -12.66 42.68
CA PRO A 131 22.74 -13.78 43.44
C PRO A 131 23.65 -14.08 44.64
N PRO A 132 23.06 -14.45 45.79
CA PRO A 132 23.84 -14.71 46.99
C PRO A 132 24.88 -15.81 46.73
N PRO A 133 26.08 -15.70 47.31
CA PRO A 133 27.17 -16.65 47.09
C PRO A 133 26.70 -18.05 47.46
N ARG A 134 26.89 -19.01 46.54
CA ARG A 134 26.50 -20.40 46.80
C ARG A 134 27.28 -20.93 48.00
N PRO A 135 26.62 -21.67 48.92
CA PRO A 135 27.32 -22.31 50.01
C PRO A 135 28.39 -23.24 49.43
N ARG A 136 29.64 -23.05 49.88
CA ARG A 136 30.74 -23.97 49.52
C ARG A 136 30.49 -25.30 50.25
N PRO A 137 30.74 -26.44 49.59
CA PRO A 137 30.62 -27.76 50.21
C PRO A 137 31.61 -27.95 51.36
#